data_AF-A0A514WX47-F1
#
_entry.id   AF-A0A514WX47-F1
#
_cell.length_a   1.000
_cell.length_b   1.000
_cell.length_c   1.000
_cell.angle_alpha   90.00
_cell.angle_beta   90.00
_cell.angle_gamma   90.00
#
_symmetry.space_group_name_H-M   'P 1'
#
loop_
_entity.id
_entity.type
_entity.pdbx_description
1 polymer ?
#
loop_
_entity_poly.entity_id
_entity_poly.type
_entity_poly.pdbx_seq_one_letter_code
_entity_poly.pdbx_strand_id
1 'polypeptide(L)'
;MIKKFNSTLKNNKGFTLPEVIVGVGLAAVVTAAVVATQVTATKDQMALKKQLDESIDEMQAERILFGDFNTVEPSYNNIVMNDDNGLNFFDYYPDLPANSVAGSLTRTITLSSETVNKTVSVVSQDLAAGATMNYDPTAAYVIGSAPADFNKAAPLTFVSVNRNNWVGAVRPGFWTTGMMLMFDTLAKVRPTKSDGTLDMQTPPRSPTFVGSVQGLVLQPVGEPFSSLLKKNQPDTGATIPDADTFLRNVPSVGGGQSVIRLRAVKVLQYTMEPVLSENPECYPNGDTTKKPYRHSNFYKLIYRGASAPAKVLLANKVCSFVMTRDSVLKRMIYFKINKPQDLATQTQTAGL
;
A
#
# COMPACT_ATOMS: atom_id res chain seq x y z
N MET A 1 3.66 11.89 -79.97
CA MET A 1 3.46 13.35 -80.08
C MET A 1 2.99 13.87 -78.72
N ILE A 2 3.92 14.24 -77.82
CA ILE A 2 3.63 14.90 -76.53
C ILE A 2 4.62 16.07 -76.46
N LYS A 3 4.08 17.29 -76.49
CA LYS A 3 4.87 18.53 -76.41
C LYS A 3 5.49 18.64 -75.02
N LYS A 4 6.82 18.52 -74.92
CA LYS A 4 7.60 19.01 -73.78
C LYS A 4 7.52 20.54 -73.77
N PHE A 5 6.80 21.11 -72.80
CA PHE A 5 6.98 22.50 -72.42
C PHE A 5 8.23 22.60 -71.54
N ASN A 6 9.39 22.75 -72.18
CA ASN A 6 10.57 23.31 -71.53
C ASN A 6 10.45 24.83 -71.60
N SER A 7 9.89 25.47 -70.56
CA SER A 7 10.13 26.89 -70.31
C SER A 7 11.36 27.02 -69.41
N THR A 8 12.55 26.96 -70.02
CA THR A 8 13.75 27.52 -69.40
C THR A 8 13.57 29.04 -69.33
N LEU A 9 13.05 29.53 -68.19
CA LEU A 9 13.27 30.90 -67.76
C LEU A 9 14.75 31.05 -67.37
N LYS A 10 15.63 31.13 -68.38
CA LYS A 10 16.99 31.64 -68.17
C LYS A 10 16.91 33.16 -68.14
N ASN A 11 16.74 33.71 -66.95
CA ASN A 11 16.99 35.13 -66.70
C ASN A 11 18.51 35.37 -66.77
N ASN A 12 18.96 36.04 -67.83
CA ASN A 12 20.36 36.40 -68.06
C ASN A 12 20.69 37.85 -67.63
N LYS A 13 19.81 38.49 -66.84
CA LYS A 13 20.15 39.75 -66.16
C LYS A 13 20.60 39.40 -64.75
N GLY A 14 21.86 39.72 -64.42
CA GLY A 14 22.34 39.62 -63.04
C GLY A 14 21.39 40.37 -62.11
N PHE A 15 21.12 39.79 -60.94
CA PHE A 15 20.24 40.40 -59.93
C PHE A 15 20.77 41.78 -59.55
N THR A 16 19.88 42.78 -59.52
CA THR A 16 20.25 44.10 -59.02
C THR A 16 20.49 44.02 -57.50
N LEU A 17 21.43 44.81 -56.98
CA LEU A 17 21.75 44.84 -55.53
C LEU A 17 20.49 44.94 -54.64
N PRO A 18 19.46 45.74 -54.99
CA PRO A 18 18.20 45.80 -54.24
C PRO A 18 17.40 44.49 -54.24
N GLU A 19 17.34 43.76 -55.37
CA GLU A 19 16.63 42.48 -55.45
C GLU A 19 17.30 41.39 -54.62
N VAL A 20 18.64 41.38 -54.55
CA VAL A 20 19.38 40.47 -53.66
C VAL A 20 19.09 40.79 -52.20
N ILE A 21 19.07 42.08 -51.82
CA ILE A 21 18.80 42.51 -50.44
C ILE A 21 17.36 42.14 -50.03
N VAL A 22 16.38 42.38 -50.90
CA VAL A 22 14.97 42.02 -50.64
C VAL A 22 14.79 40.50 -50.57
N GLY A 23 15.44 39.74 -51.47
CA GLY A 23 15.41 38.28 -51.47
C GLY A 23 16.04 37.67 -50.21
N VAL A 24 17.20 38.18 -49.78
CA VAL A 24 17.88 37.74 -48.55
C VAL A 24 17.07 38.14 -47.31
N GLY A 25 16.47 39.33 -47.29
CA GLY A 25 15.61 39.78 -46.19
C GLY A 25 14.36 38.90 -46.02
N LEU A 26 13.66 38.59 -47.12
CA LEU A 26 12.51 37.68 -47.10
C LEU A 26 12.91 36.26 -46.69
N ALA A 27 14.03 35.75 -47.21
CA ALA A 27 14.53 34.43 -46.83
C ALA A 27 14.91 34.35 -45.35
N ALA A 28 15.50 35.41 -44.78
CA ALA A 28 15.84 35.48 -43.37
C ALA A 28 14.59 35.47 -42.48
N VAL A 29 13.54 36.21 -42.85
CA VAL A 29 12.26 36.22 -42.10
C VAL A 29 11.57 34.86 -42.15
N VAL A 30 11.52 34.21 -43.32
CA VAL A 30 10.93 32.87 -43.47
C VAL A 30 11.73 31.84 -42.66
N THR A 31 13.07 31.90 -42.73
CA THR A 31 13.93 30.99 -41.97
C THR A 31 13.75 31.20 -40.46
N ALA A 32 13.67 32.44 -39.99
CA ALA A 32 13.41 32.75 -38.59
C ALA A 32 12.04 32.26 -38.13
N ALA A 33 11.00 32.40 -38.96
CA ALA A 33 9.66 31.88 -38.67
C ALA A 33 9.65 30.35 -38.58
N VAL A 34 10.33 29.65 -39.51
CA VAL A 34 10.48 28.19 -39.50
C VAL A 34 11.26 27.72 -38.27
N VAL A 35 12.37 28.37 -37.93
CA VAL A 35 13.15 28.04 -36.72
C VAL A 35 12.32 28.29 -35.45
N ALA A 36 11.60 29.41 -35.36
CA ALA A 36 10.73 29.71 -34.23
C ALA A 36 9.63 28.65 -34.07
N THR A 37 8.96 28.28 -35.16
CA THR A 37 7.94 27.22 -35.14
C THR A 37 8.53 25.85 -34.79
N GLN A 38 9.72 25.52 -35.28
CA GLN A 38 10.39 24.27 -34.95
C GLN A 38 10.84 24.22 -33.48
N VAL A 39 11.30 25.34 -32.92
CA VAL A 39 11.64 25.47 -31.49
C VAL A 39 10.37 25.30 -30.65
N THR A 40 9.26 25.95 -31.01
CA THR A 40 7.99 25.80 -30.30
C THR A 40 7.48 24.35 -30.38
N ALA A 41 7.45 23.75 -31.57
CA ALA A 41 7.02 22.37 -31.75
C ALA A 41 7.90 21.37 -30.97
N THR A 42 9.22 21.61 -30.91
CA THR A 42 10.14 20.78 -30.12
C THR A 42 9.86 20.93 -28.62
N LYS A 43 9.62 22.14 -28.13
CA LYS A 43 9.24 22.38 -26.73
C LYS A 43 7.92 21.70 -26.40
N ASP A 44 6.93 21.78 -27.27
CA ASP A 44 5.61 21.16 -27.07
C ASP A 44 5.73 19.63 -27.08
N GLN A 45 6.51 19.05 -27.99
CA GLN A 45 6.78 17.60 -28.00
C GLN A 45 7.51 17.14 -26.74
N MET A 46 8.49 17.90 -26.26
CA MET A 46 9.18 17.58 -25.01
C MET A 46 8.25 17.68 -23.80
N ALA A 47 7.37 18.68 -23.75
CA ALA A 47 6.35 18.82 -22.71
C ALA A 47 5.36 17.65 -22.72
N LEU A 48 4.83 17.29 -23.89
CA LEU A 48 3.93 16.14 -24.06
C LEU A 48 4.60 14.83 -23.64
N LYS A 49 5.85 14.60 -24.05
CA LYS A 49 6.60 13.40 -23.66
C LYS A 49 6.77 13.32 -22.14
N LYS A 50 7.17 14.43 -21.52
CA LYS A 50 7.33 14.53 -20.06
C LYS A 50 6.01 14.23 -19.33
N GLN A 51 4.89 14.78 -19.79
CA GLN A 51 3.57 14.52 -19.22
C GLN A 51 3.18 13.05 -19.32
N LEU A 52 3.47 12.43 -20.47
CA LEU A 52 3.15 11.02 -20.72
C LEU A 52 4.01 10.11 -19.83
N ASP A 53 5.29 10.40 -19.69
CA ASP A 53 6.18 9.68 -18.78
C ASP A 53 5.71 9.82 -17.31
N GLU A 54 5.33 11.03 -16.87
CA GLU A 54 4.83 11.27 -15.51
C GLU A 54 3.49 10.56 -15.21
N SER A 55 2.61 10.46 -16.21
CA SER A 55 1.34 9.73 -16.11
C SER A 55 1.55 8.21 -16.06
N ILE A 56 2.50 7.68 -16.84
CA ILE A 56 2.85 6.26 -16.78
C ILE A 56 3.39 5.89 -15.38
N ASP A 57 4.27 6.70 -14.82
CA ASP A 57 4.83 6.47 -13.48
C ASP A 57 3.74 6.46 -12.40
N GLU A 58 2.78 7.40 -12.48
CA GLU A 58 1.65 7.46 -11.56
C GLU A 58 0.75 6.22 -11.69
N MET A 59 0.37 5.84 -12.91
CA MET A 59 -0.43 4.63 -13.14
C MET A 59 0.25 3.35 -12.64
N GLN A 60 1.58 3.25 -12.79
CA GLN A 60 2.35 2.12 -12.26
C GLN A 60 2.34 2.10 -10.72
N ALA A 61 2.55 3.26 -10.10
CA ALA A 61 2.48 3.41 -8.64
C ALA A 61 1.10 3.01 -8.10
N GLU A 62 0.03 3.51 -8.72
CA GLU A 62 -1.34 3.20 -8.35
C GLU A 62 -1.68 1.72 -8.51
N ARG A 63 -1.19 1.07 -9.57
CA ARG A 63 -1.37 -0.38 -9.76
C ARG A 63 -0.67 -1.19 -8.67
N ILE A 64 0.53 -0.79 -8.25
CA ILE A 64 1.24 -1.44 -7.13
C ILE A 64 0.46 -1.25 -5.83
N LEU A 65 0.01 -0.03 -5.54
CA LEU A 65 -0.81 0.28 -4.37
C LEU A 65 -2.11 -0.53 -4.36
N PHE A 66 -2.79 -0.62 -5.51
CA PHE A 66 -4.00 -1.42 -5.64
C PHE A 66 -3.75 -2.90 -5.28
N GLY A 67 -2.67 -3.49 -5.79
CA GLY A 67 -2.30 -4.87 -5.47
C GLY A 67 -2.00 -5.08 -3.99
N ASP A 68 -1.31 -4.13 -3.36
CA ASP A 68 -1.02 -4.16 -1.92
C ASP A 68 -2.30 -4.06 -1.07
N PHE A 69 -3.19 -3.11 -1.39
CA PHE A 69 -4.41 -2.88 -0.63
C PHE A 69 -5.49 -3.94 -0.88
N ASN A 70 -5.48 -4.62 -2.03
CA ASN A 70 -6.39 -5.74 -2.27
C ASN A 70 -6.12 -6.93 -1.32
N THR A 71 -4.90 -7.02 -0.78
CA THR A 71 -4.46 -8.11 0.11
C THR A 71 -4.33 -7.69 1.57
N VAL A 72 -4.94 -6.56 1.94
CA VAL A 72 -4.83 -5.93 3.27
C VAL A 72 -5.71 -6.54 4.35
N GLU A 73 -6.41 -7.64 4.07
CA GLU A 73 -7.27 -8.32 5.05
C GLU A 73 -6.63 -8.54 6.42
N PRO A 74 -5.34 -8.95 6.51
CA PRO A 74 -4.66 -9.13 7.79
C PRO A 74 -4.57 -7.87 8.66
N SER A 75 -4.63 -6.67 8.08
CA SER A 75 -4.57 -5.42 8.84
C SER A 75 -5.86 -5.12 9.61
N TYR A 76 -7.02 -5.48 9.05
CA TYR A 76 -8.31 -5.08 9.63
C TYR A 76 -8.48 -5.63 11.04
N ASN A 77 -8.69 -4.71 11.98
CA ASN A 77 -8.81 -4.93 13.42
C ASN A 77 -7.60 -5.55 14.13
N ASN A 78 -6.51 -5.89 13.43
CA ASN A 78 -5.33 -6.55 14.00
C ASN A 78 -4.12 -5.63 14.13
N ILE A 79 -4.13 -4.45 13.49
CA ILE A 79 -3.11 -3.43 13.68
C ILE A 79 -3.66 -2.13 14.26
N VAL A 80 -2.75 -1.34 14.83
CA VAL A 80 -2.95 0.03 15.29
C VAL A 80 -2.21 0.96 14.34
N MET A 81 -2.97 1.72 13.56
CA MET A 81 -2.48 2.76 12.66
C MET A 81 -3.44 3.93 12.73
N ASN A 82 -3.05 4.99 13.42
CA ASN A 82 -3.92 6.14 13.63
C ASN A 82 -4.05 6.97 12.35
N ASP A 83 -5.27 7.44 12.12
CA ASP A 83 -5.63 8.34 11.04
C ASP A 83 -5.33 9.80 11.41
N ASP A 84 -5.65 10.72 10.49
CA ASP A 84 -5.42 12.16 10.69
C ASP A 84 -6.19 12.74 11.89
N ASN A 85 -7.25 12.05 12.35
CA ASN A 85 -8.08 12.43 13.50
C ASN A 85 -7.74 11.63 14.77
N GLY A 86 -6.68 10.81 14.75
CA GLY A 86 -6.28 9.98 15.89
C GLY A 86 -7.13 8.72 16.10
N LEU A 87 -8.01 8.36 15.16
CA LEU A 87 -8.79 7.12 15.20
C LEU A 87 -8.04 6.00 14.47
N ASN A 88 -8.21 4.75 14.87
CA ASN A 88 -7.56 3.65 14.17
C ASN A 88 -8.14 3.48 12.75
N PHE A 89 -7.28 3.57 11.74
CA PHE A 89 -7.65 3.53 10.33
C PHE A 89 -8.19 2.16 9.90
N PHE A 90 -7.68 1.08 10.48
CA PHE A 90 -8.04 -0.30 10.14
C PHE A 90 -9.18 -0.88 11.00
N ASP A 91 -9.90 -0.05 11.75
CA ASP A 91 -11.10 -0.50 12.45
C ASP A 91 -12.22 -0.86 11.47
N TYR A 92 -12.85 -2.01 11.68
CA TYR A 92 -13.86 -2.57 10.81
C TYR A 92 -14.98 -3.22 11.62
N TYR A 93 -16.21 -2.71 11.44
CA TYR A 93 -17.40 -3.16 12.15
C TYR A 93 -18.34 -3.87 11.17
N PRO A 94 -18.22 -5.21 11.01
CA PRO A 94 -19.05 -5.97 10.07
C PRO A 94 -20.49 -6.22 10.55
N ASP A 95 -20.73 -6.04 11.85
CA ASP A 95 -21.88 -6.57 12.58
C ASP A 95 -22.75 -5.47 13.21
N LEU A 96 -22.41 -4.20 13.02
CA LEU A 96 -23.17 -3.06 13.53
C LEU A 96 -23.68 -2.16 12.39
N PRO A 97 -24.87 -1.57 12.55
CA PRO A 97 -25.32 -0.51 11.67
C PRO A 97 -24.57 0.81 11.96
N ALA A 98 -24.57 1.71 10.99
CA ALA A 98 -23.82 2.98 11.02
C ALA A 98 -24.12 3.86 12.25
N ASN A 99 -25.37 3.88 12.69
CA ASN A 99 -25.83 4.65 13.83
C ASN A 99 -25.35 4.11 15.19
N SER A 100 -24.82 2.88 15.24
CA SER A 100 -24.34 2.26 16.47
C SER A 100 -22.84 2.44 16.70
N VAL A 101 -22.10 2.88 15.68
CA VAL A 101 -20.65 3.12 15.78
C VAL A 101 -20.42 4.55 16.27
N ALA A 102 -19.68 4.71 17.37
CA ALA A 102 -19.34 6.05 17.86
C ALA A 102 -18.29 6.75 17.00
N GLY A 103 -18.41 8.08 16.91
CA GLY A 103 -17.46 8.94 16.22
C GLY A 103 -17.64 8.98 14.71
N SER A 104 -16.60 9.45 14.01
CA SER A 104 -16.63 9.48 12.54
C SER A 104 -16.64 8.07 11.98
N LEU A 105 -17.37 7.86 10.89
CA LEU A 105 -17.30 6.62 10.10
C LEU A 105 -16.16 6.66 9.09
N THR A 106 -15.75 7.86 8.66
CA THR A 106 -14.70 8.02 7.67
C THR A 106 -13.33 7.93 8.33
N ARG A 107 -12.32 7.47 7.58
CA ARG A 107 -10.92 7.48 7.99
C ARG A 107 -10.09 8.08 6.88
N THR A 108 -9.17 8.97 7.21
CA THR A 108 -8.25 9.56 6.24
C THR A 108 -6.85 9.60 6.81
N ILE A 109 -5.88 9.13 6.02
CA ILE A 109 -4.47 9.32 6.31
C ILE A 109 -3.85 10.13 5.17
N THR A 110 -3.25 11.26 5.51
CA THR A 110 -2.46 12.07 4.59
C THR A 110 -0.98 11.94 4.89
N LEU A 111 -0.19 11.62 3.87
CA LEU A 111 1.26 11.79 3.85
C LEU A 111 1.59 13.01 2.97
N SER A 112 2.44 13.90 3.46
CA SER A 112 2.95 15.05 2.72
C SER A 112 4.33 15.48 3.26
N SER A 113 4.95 16.46 2.61
CA SER A 113 6.20 17.04 3.11
C SER A 113 6.05 17.76 4.46
N GLU A 114 4.83 18.07 4.90
CA GLU A 114 4.60 18.64 6.24
C GLU A 114 4.66 17.58 7.32
N THR A 115 4.40 16.32 6.97
CA THR A 115 4.38 15.18 7.88
C THR A 115 5.66 14.37 7.75
N VAL A 116 6.82 15.02 7.93
CA VAL A 116 8.16 14.49 7.60
C VAL A 116 8.49 13.13 8.23
N ASN A 117 7.84 12.75 9.33
CA ASN A 117 8.07 11.47 10.03
C ASN A 117 6.86 10.53 10.01
N LYS A 118 5.81 10.88 9.26
CA LYS A 118 4.60 10.06 9.22
C LYS A 118 4.77 8.96 8.19
N THR A 119 4.47 7.74 8.60
CA THR A 119 4.53 6.57 7.74
C THR A 119 3.23 5.80 7.84
N VAL A 120 2.77 5.25 6.72
CA VAL A 120 1.59 4.36 6.72
C VAL A 120 2.06 2.92 6.70
N SER A 121 1.80 2.20 7.79
CA SER A 121 2.15 0.79 7.91
C SER A 121 0.92 -0.08 7.68
N VAL A 122 1.12 -1.14 6.90
CA VAL A 122 0.07 -2.05 6.44
C VAL A 122 0.57 -3.48 6.50
N VAL A 123 -0.24 -4.38 7.04
CA VAL A 123 0.00 -5.83 6.98
C VAL A 123 -0.82 -6.41 5.83
N SER A 124 -0.13 -6.95 4.84
CA SER A 124 -0.71 -7.54 3.63
C SER A 124 -0.35 -9.02 3.54
N GLN A 125 -1.23 -9.82 2.94
CA GLN A 125 -0.95 -11.21 2.63
C GLN A 125 0.10 -11.31 1.51
N ASP A 126 1.14 -12.12 1.72
CA ASP A 126 2.12 -12.41 0.67
C ASP A 126 1.63 -13.55 -0.22
N LEU A 127 0.85 -13.20 -1.25
CA LEU A 127 0.32 -14.17 -2.21
C LEU A 127 1.41 -14.93 -2.98
N ALA A 128 2.64 -14.39 -3.08
CA ALA A 128 3.74 -15.09 -3.75
C ALA A 128 4.21 -16.32 -2.95
N ALA A 129 4.04 -16.32 -1.63
CA ALA A 129 4.34 -17.46 -0.77
C ALA A 129 3.21 -18.51 -0.77
N GLY A 130 2.01 -18.14 -1.22
CA GLY A 130 0.86 -19.01 -1.40
C GLY A 130 -0.42 -18.53 -0.73
N ALA A 131 -1.52 -19.23 -1.03
CA ALA A 131 -2.80 -19.01 -0.38
C ALA A 131 -2.80 -19.47 1.08
N THR A 132 -3.74 -18.93 1.87
CA THR A 132 -3.97 -19.33 3.27
C THR A 132 -4.17 -20.85 3.39
N MET A 133 -3.63 -21.44 4.45
CA MET A 133 -3.83 -22.85 4.78
C MET A 133 -4.59 -22.99 6.11
N ASN A 134 -5.35 -24.08 6.23
CA ASN A 134 -5.88 -24.50 7.53
C ASN A 134 -4.76 -25.23 8.28
N TYR A 135 -4.43 -24.76 9.47
CA TYR A 135 -3.42 -25.33 10.33
C TYR A 135 -4.06 -26.29 11.32
N ASP A 136 -3.57 -27.52 11.38
CA ASP A 136 -3.98 -28.49 12.39
C ASP A 136 -3.10 -28.31 13.65
N PRO A 137 -3.68 -27.89 14.80
CA PRO A 137 -2.92 -27.71 16.02
C PRO A 137 -2.16 -28.97 16.44
N THR A 138 -2.69 -30.16 16.18
CA THR A 138 -2.09 -31.44 16.59
C THR A 138 -0.69 -31.63 16.02
N ALA A 139 -0.39 -31.03 14.87
CA ALA A 139 0.93 -31.04 14.26
C ALA A 139 2.00 -30.38 15.15
N ALA A 140 1.63 -29.41 16.00
CA ALA A 140 2.57 -28.69 16.86
C ALA A 140 2.98 -29.45 18.13
N TYR A 141 2.17 -30.43 18.54
CA TYR A 141 2.25 -31.06 19.85
C TYR A 141 2.73 -32.51 19.78
N VAL A 142 3.31 -32.98 20.90
CA VAL A 142 3.32 -34.40 21.24
C VAL A 142 2.15 -34.65 22.19
N ILE A 143 1.26 -35.54 21.79
CA ILE A 143 0.12 -35.98 22.60
C ILE A 143 0.60 -37.18 23.42
N GLY A 144 0.53 -37.07 24.76
CA GLY A 144 0.88 -38.16 25.65
C GLY A 144 -0.18 -39.28 25.66
N SER A 145 0.00 -40.25 26.57
CA SER A 145 -0.95 -41.34 26.72
C SER A 145 -2.35 -40.83 27.08
N ALA A 146 -3.37 -41.51 26.56
CA ALA A 146 -4.75 -41.25 26.93
C ALA A 146 -4.92 -41.47 28.46
N PRO A 147 -5.51 -40.52 29.18
CA PRO A 147 -5.74 -40.68 30.60
C PRO A 147 -6.81 -41.76 30.84
N ALA A 148 -6.73 -42.44 31.97
CA ALA A 148 -7.73 -43.43 32.38
C ALA A 148 -9.11 -42.81 32.67
N ASP A 149 -9.15 -41.50 32.96
CA ASP A 149 -10.36 -40.72 33.17
C ASP A 149 -10.69 -39.94 31.89
N PHE A 150 -11.83 -40.25 31.27
CA PHE A 150 -12.31 -39.59 30.06
C PHE A 150 -12.58 -38.09 30.22
N ASN A 151 -12.72 -37.59 31.46
CA ASN A 151 -12.91 -36.17 31.74
C ASN A 151 -11.59 -35.41 31.89
N LYS A 152 -10.45 -36.10 31.84
CA LYS A 152 -9.13 -35.47 31.87
C LYS A 152 -8.58 -35.40 30.45
N ALA A 153 -7.98 -34.27 30.09
CA ALA A 153 -7.26 -34.16 28.84
C ALA A 153 -5.93 -34.93 28.92
N ALA A 154 -5.51 -35.54 27.82
CA ALA A 154 -4.16 -36.06 27.69
C ALA A 154 -3.13 -34.93 27.82
N PRO A 155 -1.94 -35.18 28.38
CA PRO A 155 -0.90 -34.17 28.45
C PRO A 155 -0.44 -33.78 27.04
N LEU A 156 -0.32 -32.48 26.79
CA LEU A 156 0.09 -31.91 25.51
C LEU A 156 1.38 -31.11 25.70
N THR A 157 2.46 -31.55 25.06
CA THR A 157 3.75 -30.85 25.06
C THR A 157 3.95 -30.16 23.73
N PHE A 158 4.07 -28.82 23.75
CA PHE A 158 4.38 -28.06 22.55
C PHE A 158 5.82 -28.34 22.11
N VAL A 159 6.02 -28.64 20.83
CA VAL A 159 7.35 -28.87 20.26
C VAL A 159 7.73 -27.71 19.37
N SER A 160 7.00 -27.52 18.27
CA SER A 160 7.25 -26.45 17.30
C SER A 160 6.12 -26.39 16.29
N VAL A 161 5.88 -25.22 15.71
CA VAL A 161 4.83 -25.02 14.69
C VAL A 161 5.06 -25.90 13.45
N ASN A 162 6.32 -26.15 13.07
CA ASN A 162 6.67 -27.00 11.93
C ASN A 162 7.36 -28.30 12.36
N ARG A 163 6.86 -28.94 13.41
CA ARG A 163 7.35 -30.26 13.84
C ARG A 163 7.28 -31.24 12.67
N ASN A 164 8.32 -32.06 12.51
CA ASN A 164 8.47 -33.02 11.40
C ASN A 164 8.30 -32.41 10.01
N ASN A 165 8.58 -31.11 9.86
CA ASN A 165 8.40 -30.36 8.62
C ASN A 165 6.96 -30.37 8.06
N TRP A 166 5.94 -30.46 8.92
CA TRP A 166 4.55 -30.54 8.48
C TRP A 166 4.09 -29.34 7.63
N VAL A 167 4.34 -28.11 8.09
CA VAL A 167 4.01 -26.89 7.34
C VAL A 167 4.78 -26.82 6.04
N GLY A 168 6.09 -27.10 6.06
CA GLY A 168 6.92 -27.08 4.86
C GLY A 168 6.52 -28.14 3.83
N ALA A 169 6.01 -29.30 4.27
CA ALA A 169 5.50 -30.35 3.39
C ALA A 169 4.17 -29.96 2.72
N VAL A 170 3.26 -29.30 3.46
CA VAL A 170 1.95 -28.88 2.93
C VAL A 170 2.05 -27.58 2.12
N ARG A 171 2.88 -26.62 2.57
CA ARG A 171 3.11 -25.31 1.97
C ARG A 171 4.61 -24.95 2.00
N PRO A 172 5.40 -25.37 1.00
CA PRO A 172 6.84 -25.10 0.96
C PRO A 172 7.20 -23.61 1.05
N GLY A 173 6.41 -22.74 0.39
CA GLY A 173 6.63 -21.29 0.39
C GLY A 173 6.44 -20.63 1.76
N PHE A 174 5.76 -21.26 2.71
CA PHE A 174 5.54 -20.70 4.04
C PHE A 174 6.77 -20.86 4.93
N TRP A 175 7.52 -21.96 4.78
CA TRP A 175 8.60 -22.31 5.69
C TRP A 175 9.98 -21.92 5.18
N THR A 176 10.11 -20.67 4.76
CA THR A 176 11.39 -20.05 4.38
C THR A 176 11.88 -19.15 5.50
N THR A 177 13.16 -19.26 5.89
CA THR A 177 13.75 -18.41 6.94
C THR A 177 13.47 -16.93 6.68
N GLY A 178 13.00 -16.21 7.70
CA GLY A 178 12.62 -14.79 7.60
C GLY A 178 11.22 -14.53 7.03
N MET A 179 10.51 -15.55 6.56
CA MET A 179 9.09 -15.42 6.18
C MET A 179 8.27 -15.08 7.43
N MET A 180 7.42 -14.07 7.34
CA MET A 180 6.47 -13.77 8.40
C MET A 180 5.19 -14.55 8.17
N LEU A 181 4.78 -15.32 9.17
CA LEU A 181 3.54 -16.06 9.17
C LEU A 181 2.63 -15.52 10.26
N MET A 182 1.34 -15.46 9.95
CA MET A 182 0.29 -15.03 10.86
C MET A 182 -0.67 -16.18 11.08
N PHE A 183 -0.90 -16.51 12.36
CA PHE A 183 -2.03 -17.29 12.80
C PHE A 183 -3.22 -16.38 13.05
N ASP A 184 -4.39 -16.83 12.61
CA ASP A 184 -5.66 -16.19 12.90
C ASP A 184 -6.81 -17.21 12.83
N THR A 185 -8.03 -16.77 13.14
CA THR A 185 -9.24 -17.58 13.00
C THR A 185 -10.29 -16.86 12.17
N LEU A 186 -11.25 -17.62 11.64
CA LEU A 186 -12.42 -17.05 10.96
C LEU A 186 -13.37 -16.34 11.91
N ALA A 187 -13.43 -16.79 13.17
CA ALA A 187 -14.32 -16.23 14.17
C ALA A 187 -13.76 -14.94 14.78
N LYS A 188 -14.58 -13.89 14.72
CA LYS A 188 -14.28 -12.61 15.34
C LYS A 188 -15.05 -12.50 16.65
N VAL A 189 -14.35 -12.13 17.71
CA VAL A 189 -14.91 -12.00 19.05
C VAL A 189 -14.87 -10.53 19.45
N ARG A 190 -15.93 -10.08 20.12
CA ARG A 190 -15.97 -8.75 20.74
C ARG A 190 -15.32 -8.82 22.12
N PRO A 191 -14.61 -7.77 22.55
CA PRO A 191 -14.19 -7.69 23.93
C PRO A 191 -15.39 -7.60 24.85
N THR A 192 -15.23 -8.17 26.03
CA THR A 192 -16.22 -8.10 27.10
C THR A 192 -15.84 -6.97 28.06
N LYS A 193 -16.82 -6.15 28.45
CA LYS A 193 -16.66 -5.10 29.46
C LYS A 193 -16.55 -5.70 30.85
N SER A 194 -16.14 -4.88 31.83
CA SER A 194 -16.04 -5.30 33.23
C SER A 194 -17.36 -5.78 33.84
N ASP A 195 -18.50 -5.37 33.30
CA ASP A 195 -19.85 -5.80 33.71
C ASP A 195 -20.31 -7.10 33.05
N GLY A 196 -19.48 -7.73 32.22
CA GLY A 196 -19.81 -8.96 31.48
C GLY A 196 -20.59 -8.73 30.19
N THR A 197 -20.89 -7.48 29.81
CA THR A 197 -21.56 -7.17 28.55
C THR A 197 -20.57 -7.01 27.40
N LEU A 198 -21.01 -7.26 26.17
CA LEU A 198 -20.15 -7.08 24.99
C LEU A 198 -19.89 -5.60 24.73
N ASP A 199 -18.63 -5.26 24.43
CA ASP A 199 -18.26 -3.93 24.01
C ASP A 199 -18.59 -3.71 22.52
N MET A 200 -19.65 -2.94 22.30
CA MET A 200 -20.07 -2.53 20.95
C MET A 200 -19.17 -1.43 20.37
N GLN A 201 -18.39 -0.73 21.19
CA GLN A 201 -17.53 0.39 20.75
C GLN A 201 -16.16 -0.06 20.25
N THR A 202 -15.74 -1.28 20.55
CA THR A 202 -14.50 -1.85 20.03
C THR A 202 -14.82 -2.83 18.90
N PRO A 203 -14.13 -2.78 17.74
CA PRO A 203 -14.47 -3.65 16.62
C PRO A 203 -14.13 -5.11 16.93
N PRO A 204 -14.95 -6.07 16.47
CA PRO A 204 -14.71 -7.48 16.72
C PRO A 204 -13.47 -7.94 15.94
N ARG A 205 -12.63 -8.76 16.57
CA ARG A 205 -11.41 -9.27 15.94
C ARG A 205 -11.14 -10.72 16.28
N SER A 206 -10.39 -11.37 15.42
CA SER A 206 -9.84 -12.69 15.74
C SER A 206 -8.63 -12.50 16.66
N PRO A 207 -8.31 -13.45 17.56
CA PRO A 207 -6.98 -13.50 18.10
C PRO A 207 -5.98 -13.72 16.97
N THR A 208 -4.79 -13.15 17.11
CA THR A 208 -3.75 -13.26 16.09
C THR A 208 -2.38 -13.41 16.73
N PHE A 209 -1.54 -14.26 16.16
CA PHE A 209 -0.12 -14.32 16.46
C PHE A 209 0.66 -14.15 15.17
N VAL A 210 1.68 -13.29 15.17
CA VAL A 210 2.55 -13.09 14.01
C VAL A 210 3.98 -13.40 14.42
N GLY A 211 4.64 -14.26 13.67
CA GLY A 211 6.03 -14.62 13.89
C GLY A 211 6.82 -14.78 12.61
N SER A 212 8.15 -14.65 12.71
CA SER A 212 9.10 -14.94 11.65
C SER A 212 9.60 -16.38 11.76
N VAL A 213 9.73 -17.06 10.62
CA VAL A 213 10.28 -18.42 10.56
C VAL A 213 11.76 -18.40 10.93
N GLN A 214 12.13 -19.19 11.93
CA GLN A 214 13.52 -19.47 12.31
C GLN A 214 13.67 -20.93 12.74
N GLY A 215 14.36 -21.73 11.94
CA GLY A 215 14.43 -23.18 12.16
C GLY A 215 13.03 -23.81 12.05
N LEU A 216 12.60 -24.53 13.08
CA LEU A 216 11.26 -25.15 13.14
C LEU A 216 10.22 -24.32 13.91
N VAL A 217 10.63 -23.17 14.45
CA VAL A 217 9.77 -22.33 15.29
C VAL A 217 9.38 -21.03 14.59
N LEU A 218 8.29 -20.42 15.06
CA LEU A 218 7.94 -19.04 14.76
C LEU A 218 8.40 -18.16 15.92
N GLN A 219 9.38 -17.31 15.66
CA GLN A 219 9.79 -16.30 16.63
C GLN A 219 8.86 -15.09 16.55
N PRO A 220 8.39 -14.54 17.68
CA PRO A 220 7.59 -13.33 17.66
C PRO A 220 8.29 -12.20 16.89
N VAL A 221 7.53 -11.42 16.12
CA VAL A 221 8.11 -10.29 15.40
C VAL A 221 8.65 -9.22 16.37
N GLY A 222 9.83 -8.70 16.09
CA GLY A 222 10.48 -7.63 16.85
C GLY A 222 9.96 -6.24 16.52
N GLU A 223 10.55 -5.22 17.15
CA GLU A 223 10.27 -3.81 16.83
C GLU A 223 10.81 -3.40 15.45
N PRO A 224 10.19 -2.42 14.76
CA PRO A 224 9.02 -1.63 15.17
C PRO A 224 7.66 -2.33 14.94
N PHE A 225 7.64 -3.50 14.28
CA PHE A 225 6.40 -4.17 13.86
C PHE A 225 5.57 -4.70 15.01
N SER A 226 6.25 -5.15 16.05
CA SER A 226 5.66 -5.55 17.32
C SER A 226 4.66 -4.52 17.84
N SER A 227 5.01 -3.23 17.85
CA SER A 227 4.14 -2.15 18.35
C SER A 227 2.87 -1.92 17.50
N LEU A 228 2.89 -2.30 16.22
CA LEU A 228 1.73 -2.14 15.33
C LEU A 228 0.66 -3.20 15.58
N LEU A 229 1.02 -4.38 16.09
CA LEU A 229 0.12 -5.53 16.18
C LEU A 229 -0.67 -5.54 17.49
N LYS A 230 -1.97 -5.86 17.41
CA LYS A 230 -2.80 -6.14 18.60
C LYS A 230 -2.52 -7.56 19.08
N LYS A 231 -1.61 -7.69 20.05
CA LYS A 231 -1.10 -8.98 20.57
C LYS A 231 -1.95 -9.61 21.68
N ASN A 232 -3.11 -9.05 21.99
CA ASN A 232 -3.93 -9.52 23.11
C ASN A 232 -5.06 -10.42 22.62
N GLN A 233 -5.64 -11.24 23.49
CA GLN A 233 -6.89 -11.92 23.25
C GLN A 233 -8.04 -10.89 23.17
N PRO A 234 -8.96 -11.03 22.20
CA PRO A 234 -10.07 -10.08 22.07
C PRO A 234 -10.98 -10.08 23.29
N ASP A 235 -11.29 -11.24 23.85
CA ASP A 235 -12.27 -11.39 24.93
C ASP A 235 -11.69 -11.04 26.31
N THR A 236 -10.54 -11.65 26.64
CA THR A 236 -9.92 -11.53 27.98
C THR A 236 -8.88 -10.42 28.10
N GLY A 237 -8.40 -9.86 26.98
CA GLY A 237 -7.29 -8.91 26.98
C GLY A 237 -5.91 -9.51 27.29
N ALA A 238 -5.82 -10.81 27.57
CA ALA A 238 -4.56 -11.47 27.90
C ALA A 238 -3.57 -11.47 26.72
N THR A 239 -2.29 -11.23 26.97
CA THR A 239 -1.26 -11.22 25.92
C THR A 239 -1.07 -12.60 25.27
N ILE A 240 -0.79 -12.61 23.97
CA ILE A 240 -0.45 -13.78 23.16
C ILE A 240 1.03 -13.66 22.75
N PRO A 241 1.98 -14.07 23.62
CA PRO A 241 3.40 -13.86 23.39
C PRO A 241 3.99 -14.81 22.33
N ASP A 242 3.40 -15.99 22.16
CA ASP A 242 3.93 -17.07 21.33
C ASP A 242 2.82 -17.91 20.66
N ALA A 243 3.24 -18.78 19.76
CA ALA A 243 2.35 -19.67 19.03
C ALA A 243 1.63 -20.70 19.93
N ASP A 244 2.28 -21.20 21.00
CA ASP A 244 1.65 -22.17 21.90
C ASP A 244 0.47 -21.53 22.64
N THR A 245 0.71 -20.34 23.20
CA THR A 245 -0.30 -19.55 23.90
C THR A 245 -1.46 -19.20 22.97
N PHE A 246 -1.18 -18.91 21.70
CA PHE A 246 -2.23 -18.73 20.69
C PHE A 246 -3.06 -20.01 20.53
N LEU A 247 -2.43 -21.13 20.18
CA LEU A 247 -3.08 -22.40 19.83
C LEU A 247 -3.93 -22.97 21.00
N ARG A 248 -3.50 -22.74 22.25
CA ARG A 248 -4.24 -23.19 23.44
C ARG A 248 -5.45 -22.32 23.80
N ASN A 249 -5.41 -21.04 23.44
CA ASN A 249 -6.40 -20.05 23.86
C ASN A 249 -7.24 -19.54 22.68
N VAL A 250 -7.37 -20.33 21.61
CA VAL A 250 -8.25 -20.00 20.50
C VAL A 250 -9.71 -20.12 20.97
N PRO A 251 -10.57 -19.13 20.70
CA PRO A 251 -11.98 -19.17 21.11
C PRO A 251 -12.70 -20.36 20.45
N SER A 252 -13.65 -20.97 21.15
CA SER A 252 -14.54 -21.97 20.55
C SER A 252 -15.57 -21.28 19.64
N VAL A 253 -15.97 -21.96 18.56
CA VAL A 253 -16.98 -21.48 17.62
C VAL A 253 -18.13 -22.48 17.61
N GLY A 254 -19.29 -22.07 18.12
CA GLY A 254 -20.50 -22.90 18.11
C GLY A 254 -20.38 -24.21 18.88
N GLY A 255 -19.54 -24.27 19.93
CA GLY A 255 -19.26 -25.48 20.71
C GLY A 255 -18.28 -26.45 20.05
N GLY A 256 -17.77 -26.12 18.85
CA GLY A 256 -16.73 -26.87 18.15
C GLY A 256 -15.34 -26.29 18.31
N GLN A 257 -14.35 -26.98 17.73
CA GLN A 257 -12.98 -26.48 17.60
C GLN A 257 -12.91 -25.36 16.55
N SER A 258 -12.13 -24.32 16.84
CA SER A 258 -11.88 -23.24 15.88
C SER A 258 -11.04 -23.70 14.70
N VAL A 259 -11.40 -23.26 13.50
CA VAL A 259 -10.55 -23.40 12.32
C VAL A 259 -9.42 -22.37 12.43
N ILE A 260 -8.19 -22.87 12.60
CA ILE A 260 -6.99 -22.04 12.62
C ILE A 260 -6.47 -21.87 11.20
N ARG A 261 -6.24 -20.62 10.82
CA ARG A 261 -5.64 -20.25 9.55
C ARG A 261 -4.19 -19.88 9.77
N LEU A 262 -3.33 -20.35 8.89
CA LEU A 262 -1.95 -19.89 8.76
C LEU A 262 -1.79 -19.22 7.40
N ARG A 263 -1.21 -18.04 7.37
CA ARG A 263 -1.01 -17.24 6.16
C ARG A 263 0.37 -16.59 6.18
N ALA A 264 0.98 -16.50 5.01
CA ALA A 264 2.16 -15.67 4.82
C ALA A 264 1.75 -14.19 4.78
N VAL A 265 2.45 -13.34 5.52
CA VAL A 265 2.21 -11.90 5.59
C VAL A 265 3.49 -11.13 5.36
N LYS A 266 3.35 -9.89 4.91
CA LYS A 266 4.43 -8.91 4.79
C LYS A 266 3.96 -7.59 5.37
N VAL A 267 4.90 -6.82 5.92
CA VAL A 267 4.61 -5.46 6.35
C VAL A 267 5.10 -4.51 5.26
N LEU A 268 4.18 -3.68 4.80
CA LEU A 268 4.41 -2.63 3.83
C LEU A 268 4.37 -1.30 4.58
N GLN A 269 5.38 -0.47 4.38
CA GLN A 269 5.41 0.87 4.93
C GLN A 269 5.54 1.88 3.80
N TYR A 270 4.63 2.85 3.77
CA TYR A 270 4.66 3.95 2.81
C TYR A 270 5.19 5.20 3.50
N THR A 271 6.14 5.88 2.86
CA THR A 271 6.76 7.10 3.38
C THR A 271 6.98 8.11 2.26
N MET A 272 7.11 9.38 2.64
CA MET A 272 7.43 10.48 1.73
C MET A 272 8.70 11.17 2.21
N GLU A 273 9.64 11.40 1.29
CA GLU A 273 10.88 12.12 1.61
C GLU A 273 10.97 13.39 0.76
N PRO A 274 11.20 14.55 1.37
CA PRO A 274 11.23 15.82 0.64
C PRO A 274 12.43 15.90 -0.30
N VAL A 275 12.20 16.38 -1.52
CA VAL A 275 13.24 16.70 -2.50
C VAL A 275 13.81 18.07 -2.15
N LEU A 276 15.05 18.09 -1.65
CA LEU A 276 15.66 19.32 -1.14
C LEU A 276 16.10 20.30 -2.24
N SER A 277 16.29 19.81 -3.47
CA SER A 277 16.84 20.56 -4.61
C SER A 277 15.81 21.33 -5.43
N GLU A 278 14.52 21.21 -5.15
CA GLU A 278 13.45 21.84 -5.93
C GLU A 278 12.70 22.91 -5.12
N ASN A 279 12.21 23.94 -5.82
CA ASN A 279 11.37 24.97 -5.20
C ASN A 279 10.04 24.36 -4.74
N PRO A 280 9.49 24.81 -3.59
CA PRO A 280 8.18 24.38 -3.15
C PRO A 280 7.09 24.95 -4.08
N GLU A 281 6.51 24.10 -4.92
CA GLU A 281 5.43 24.47 -5.84
C GLU A 281 4.14 23.63 -5.63
N CYS A 282 4.11 22.77 -4.61
CA CYS A 282 2.96 21.94 -4.32
C CYS A 282 1.93 22.66 -3.45
N TYR A 283 0.77 22.98 -4.00
CA TYR A 283 -0.33 23.56 -3.21
C TYR A 283 -1.28 22.47 -2.69
N PRO A 284 -1.60 22.44 -1.38
CA PRO A 284 -2.57 21.48 -0.83
C PRO A 284 -3.90 21.55 -1.58
N ASN A 285 -4.31 20.45 -2.22
CA ASN A 285 -5.55 20.37 -3.01
C ASN A 285 -5.67 21.45 -4.11
N GLY A 286 -4.54 21.99 -4.61
CA GLY A 286 -4.54 23.09 -5.58
C GLY A 286 -4.88 24.45 -5.00
N ASP A 287 -4.99 24.58 -3.67
CA ASP A 287 -5.29 25.85 -3.00
C ASP A 287 -4.06 26.75 -2.93
N THR A 288 -3.97 27.69 -3.87
CA THR A 288 -2.88 28.66 -3.99
C THR A 288 -2.82 29.69 -2.86
N THR A 289 -3.83 29.75 -2.00
CA THR A 289 -3.85 30.64 -0.83
C THR A 289 -3.03 30.08 0.33
N LYS A 290 -2.69 28.79 0.28
CA LYS A 290 -1.91 28.12 1.32
C LYS A 290 -0.42 28.11 0.99
N LYS A 291 0.40 28.02 2.04
CA LYS A 291 1.86 27.91 1.91
C LYS A 291 2.20 26.67 1.07
N PRO A 292 3.03 26.79 0.02
CA PRO A 292 3.38 25.66 -0.82
C PRO A 292 4.26 24.67 -0.06
N TYR A 293 4.03 23.40 -0.35
CA TYR A 293 4.78 22.25 0.11
C TYR A 293 5.95 21.95 -0.81
N ARG A 294 6.96 21.27 -0.28
CA ARG A 294 8.05 20.76 -1.10
C ARG A 294 7.59 19.49 -1.81
N HIS A 295 8.06 19.31 -3.03
CA HIS A 295 7.95 18.04 -3.73
C HIS A 295 8.59 16.95 -2.88
N SER A 296 7.99 15.76 -2.88
CA SER A 296 8.50 14.61 -2.17
C SER A 296 8.54 13.38 -3.07
N ASN A 297 9.51 12.50 -2.81
CA ASN A 297 9.54 11.18 -3.38
C ASN A 297 8.69 10.25 -2.51
N PHE A 298 7.79 9.50 -3.14
CA PHE A 298 6.93 8.53 -2.48
C PHE A 298 7.56 7.15 -2.56
N TYR A 299 7.84 6.55 -1.40
CA TYR A 299 8.51 5.27 -1.28
C TYR A 299 7.63 4.23 -0.62
N LYS A 300 7.84 2.98 -1.04
CA LYS A 300 7.36 1.77 -0.39
C LYS A 300 8.54 1.00 0.18
N LEU A 301 8.43 0.62 1.44
CA LEU A 301 9.37 -0.24 2.14
C LEU A 301 8.70 -1.59 2.38
N ILE A 302 9.36 -2.67 1.99
CA ILE A 302 8.86 -4.04 2.16
C ILE A 302 9.71 -4.74 3.21
N TYR A 303 9.08 -5.11 4.33
CA TYR A 303 9.72 -5.84 5.40
C TYR A 303 9.41 -7.33 5.30
N ARG A 304 10.48 -8.13 5.38
CA ARG A 304 10.46 -9.59 5.38
C ARG A 304 11.43 -10.08 6.46
N GLY A 305 10.90 -10.38 7.65
CA GLY A 305 11.70 -10.83 8.77
C GLY A 305 12.69 -9.77 9.25
N ALA A 306 13.93 -10.17 9.53
CA ALA A 306 14.96 -9.31 10.14
C ALA A 306 15.85 -8.55 9.12
N SER A 307 15.64 -8.73 7.82
CA SER A 307 16.43 -8.03 6.80
C SER A 307 16.02 -6.56 6.66
N ALA A 308 16.99 -5.70 6.31
CA ALA A 308 16.71 -4.31 5.98
C ALA A 308 15.64 -4.23 4.87
N PRO A 309 14.65 -3.33 5.00
CA PRO A 309 13.56 -3.25 4.04
C PRO A 309 14.06 -2.87 2.66
N ALA A 310 13.53 -3.54 1.63
CA ALA A 310 13.71 -3.09 0.27
C ALA A 310 12.92 -1.79 0.07
N LYS A 311 13.63 -0.68 -0.18
CA LYS A 311 13.04 0.63 -0.47
C LYS A 311 12.83 0.77 -1.98
N VAL A 312 11.58 0.96 -2.38
CA VAL A 312 11.15 1.08 -3.78
C VAL A 312 10.56 2.47 -3.98
N LEU A 313 11.09 3.22 -4.94
CA LEU A 313 10.47 4.47 -5.38
C LEU A 313 9.20 4.14 -6.15
N LEU A 314 8.05 4.63 -5.69
CA LEU A 314 6.78 4.46 -6.38
C LEU A 314 6.52 5.62 -7.32
N ALA A 315 6.67 6.86 -6.83
CA ALA A 315 6.47 8.06 -7.64
C ALA A 315 7.41 9.18 -7.17
N ASN A 316 7.90 9.97 -8.12
CA ASN A 316 8.63 11.20 -7.86
C ASN A 316 7.69 12.42 -7.87
N LYS A 317 8.18 13.55 -7.35
CA LYS A 317 7.48 14.85 -7.39
C LYS A 317 6.04 14.80 -6.91
N VAL A 318 5.80 14.11 -5.79
CA VAL A 318 4.48 13.99 -5.18
C VAL A 318 4.27 15.12 -4.18
N CYS A 319 3.11 15.76 -4.22
CA CYS A 319 2.67 16.74 -3.21
C CYS A 319 2.14 16.04 -1.96
N SER A 320 1.25 15.07 -2.16
CA SER A 320 0.70 14.29 -1.07
C SER A 320 0.22 12.92 -1.54
N PHE A 321 0.21 11.97 -0.62
CA PHE A 321 -0.49 10.71 -0.78
C PHE A 321 -1.63 10.66 0.24
N VAL A 322 -2.85 10.42 -0.23
CA VAL A 322 -4.04 10.38 0.61
C VAL A 322 -4.64 8.98 0.53
N MET A 323 -4.89 8.39 1.69
CA MET A 323 -5.59 7.12 1.83
C MET A 323 -6.88 7.37 2.60
N THR A 324 -8.02 6.94 2.07
CA THR A 324 -9.34 7.24 2.62
C THR A 324 -10.21 5.99 2.69
N ARG A 325 -11.04 5.91 3.73
CA ARG A 325 -12.18 5.00 3.82
C ARG A 325 -13.42 5.83 4.07
N ASP A 326 -14.42 5.66 3.21
CA ASP A 326 -15.71 6.33 3.36
C ASP A 326 -16.48 5.83 4.59
N SER A 327 -16.19 4.60 5.03
CA SER A 327 -16.85 4.02 6.19
C SER A 327 -16.03 2.89 6.80
N VAL A 328 -15.95 2.87 8.13
CA VAL A 328 -15.47 1.72 8.91
C VAL A 328 -16.36 0.48 8.80
N LEU A 329 -17.54 0.58 8.19
CA LEU A 329 -18.40 -0.55 7.85
C LEU A 329 -18.01 -1.23 6.53
N LYS A 330 -17.15 -0.60 5.72
CA LYS A 330 -16.72 -1.10 4.42
C LYS A 330 -15.23 -1.41 4.46
N ARG A 331 -14.81 -2.47 3.77
CA ARG A 331 -13.40 -2.88 3.66
C ARG A 331 -12.66 -2.22 2.50
N MET A 332 -13.30 -1.30 1.79
CA MET A 332 -12.71 -0.63 0.64
C MET A 332 -11.85 0.53 1.12
N ILE A 333 -10.64 0.62 0.58
CA ILE A 333 -9.70 1.71 0.79
C ILE A 333 -9.51 2.41 -0.54
N TYR A 334 -9.80 3.70 -0.56
CA TYR A 334 -9.50 4.60 -1.65
C TYR A 334 -8.12 5.21 -1.41
N PHE A 335 -7.42 5.50 -2.48
CA PHE A 335 -6.13 6.17 -2.41
C PHE A 335 -5.97 7.11 -3.59
N LYS A 336 -5.14 8.14 -3.40
CA LYS A 336 -4.81 9.11 -4.44
C LYS A 336 -3.39 9.61 -4.24
N ILE A 337 -2.62 9.63 -5.32
CA ILE A 337 -1.33 10.32 -5.39
C ILE A 337 -1.62 11.70 -5.99
N ASN A 338 -1.33 12.77 -5.26
CA ASN A 338 -1.46 14.12 -5.79
C ASN A 338 -0.08 14.59 -6.23
N LYS A 339 0.10 14.78 -7.53
CA LYS A 339 1.25 15.47 -8.14
C LYS A 339 0.92 16.96 -8.33
N PRO A 340 1.93 17.84 -8.42
CA PRO A 340 1.69 19.23 -8.78
C PRO A 340 1.05 19.26 -10.17
N GLN A 341 -0.09 19.94 -10.29
CA GLN A 341 -0.62 20.24 -11.61
C GLN A 341 0.38 21.18 -12.27
N ASP A 342 0.94 20.80 -13.42
CA ASP A 342 1.56 21.78 -14.32
C ASP A 342 0.49 22.85 -14.56
N LEU A 343 0.73 24.06 -14.05
CA LEU A 343 -0.17 25.23 -14.15
C LEU A 343 -0.54 25.61 -15.60
N ALA A 344 -0.05 24.85 -16.59
CA ALA A 344 -0.34 25.00 -18.01
C ALA A 344 -1.65 24.33 -18.47
N THR A 345 -2.27 23.45 -17.67
CA THR A 345 -3.43 22.67 -18.16
C THR A 345 -4.57 22.56 -17.15
N GLN A 346 -5.39 23.61 -17.05
CA GLN A 346 -6.83 23.43 -16.84
C GLN A 346 -7.45 22.84 -18.11
N THR A 347 -7.18 21.56 -18.39
CA THR A 347 -7.97 20.83 -19.37
C THR A 347 -9.24 20.38 -18.66
N GLN A 348 -10.36 20.93 -19.09
CA GLN A 348 -11.70 20.59 -18.62
C GLN A 348 -11.84 19.07 -18.47
N THR A 349 -12.25 18.64 -17.29
CA THR A 349 -12.62 17.26 -16.99
C THR A 349 -13.73 16.87 -17.96
N ALA A 350 -13.42 15.98 -18.91
CA ALA A 350 -14.44 15.32 -19.70
C ALA A 350 -15.29 14.49 -18.74
N GLY A 351 -16.56 14.87 -18.59
CA GLY A 351 -17.54 14.07 -17.89
C GLY A 351 -17.83 12.78 -18.65
N LEU A 352 -17.92 11.69 -17.90
CA LEU A 352 -18.85 10.60 -18.16
C LEU A 352 -19.70 10.40 -16.91
#